data_AF-A0A9N8YTG2-F1
#
_entry.id   AF-A0A9N8YTG2-F1
#
_cell.length_a   1.000
_cell.length_b   1.000
_cell.length_c   1.000
_cell.angle_alpha   90.00
_cell.angle_beta   90.00
_cell.angle_gamma   90.00
#
_symmetry.space_group_name_H-M   'P 1'
#
loop_
_entity.id
_entity.type
_entity.pdbx_description
1 polymer ?
#
loop_
_entity_poly.entity_id
_entity_poly.type
_entity_poly.pdbx_seq_one_letter_code
_entity_poly.pdbx_strand_id
1 'polypeptide(L)'
;MSRIIDRNHDVANEFNYYYNNGGKDDCSKLVGDRIKNIIGENIYNQNTIQIITIAVINYLCALVEIVQIVEINRWKKQAYECLNADKLDGDKHSIEVNIETYEVPLIIILLICATLQVFFTWQLYRQFGWNIYKKIGADLRMQRLYRTMLIFVMFLKIDLFFMSYLAIEACTVSPPNRLTDSRLYYFHVCITIIIVLSQILAYRSLRSESSLGMKIFIGAWIVCIADFIILLKFSIKSSSEESWYFFSAVIVIGLVMGLVTLLWSIFVLRNFGKGLKPHLSRPYSLPTQRPSNNITSSSDPPTRPPRWAIDD
;
A
#
# COMPACT_ATOMS: atom_id res chain seq x y z
N MET A 1 42.96 7.78 6.71
CA MET A 1 42.21 8.82 5.96
C MET A 1 42.90 9.18 4.64
N SER A 2 44.21 9.46 4.60
CA SER A 2 44.87 9.93 3.36
C SER A 2 44.88 8.91 2.21
N ARG A 3 45.13 7.61 2.47
CA ARG A 3 45.10 6.57 1.42
C ARG A 3 43.76 6.42 0.67
N ILE A 4 42.64 6.83 1.29
CA ILE A 4 41.32 6.80 0.64
C ILE A 4 41.16 8.04 -0.26
N ILE A 5 41.73 9.17 0.15
CA ILE A 5 41.74 10.42 -0.61
C ILE A 5 42.65 10.25 -1.82
N ASP A 6 43.85 9.69 -1.65
CA ASP A 6 44.81 9.45 -2.74
C ASP A 6 44.21 8.50 -3.79
N ARG A 7 43.56 7.41 -3.34
CA ARG A 7 42.89 6.46 -4.25
C ARG A 7 41.70 7.09 -4.97
N ASN A 8 40.95 7.97 -4.33
CA ASN A 8 39.85 8.67 -4.98
C ASN A 8 40.35 9.73 -5.98
N HIS A 9 41.51 10.32 -5.70
CA HIS A 9 42.15 11.30 -6.57
C HIS A 9 42.75 10.66 -7.83
N ASP A 10 43.40 9.49 -7.69
CA ASP A 10 43.93 8.74 -8.83
C ASP A 10 42.82 8.24 -9.76
N VAL A 11 41.72 7.75 -9.19
CA VAL A 11 40.53 7.34 -9.96
C VAL A 11 39.88 8.53 -10.67
N ALA A 12 39.87 9.72 -10.06
CA ALA A 12 39.35 10.93 -10.69
C ALA A 12 40.22 11.40 -11.87
N ASN A 13 41.55 11.26 -11.76
CA ASN A 13 42.48 11.60 -12.84
C ASN A 13 42.40 10.62 -14.00
N GLU A 14 42.26 9.33 -13.71
CA GLU A 14 42.04 8.30 -14.72
C GLU A 14 40.71 8.53 -15.46
N PHE A 15 39.64 8.87 -14.73
CA PHE A 15 38.35 9.20 -15.33
C PHE A 15 38.41 10.45 -16.25
N ASN A 16 39.13 11.50 -15.82
CA ASN A 16 39.35 12.71 -16.65
C ASN A 16 40.18 12.41 -17.91
N TYR A 17 41.17 11.52 -17.83
CA TYR A 17 41.97 11.11 -18.96
C TYR A 17 41.11 10.40 -20.03
N TYR A 18 40.25 9.46 -19.63
CA TYR A 18 39.33 8.77 -20.55
C TYR A 18 38.22 9.68 -21.12
N TYR A 19 37.76 10.67 -20.35
CA TYR A 19 36.80 11.68 -20.83
C TYR A 19 37.39 12.59 -21.92
N ASN A 20 38.66 12.97 -21.79
CA ASN A 20 39.32 13.89 -22.72
C ASN A 20 39.85 13.21 -23.99
N ASN A 21 40.23 11.92 -23.95
CA ASN A 21 40.89 11.22 -25.07
C ASN A 21 39.97 10.33 -25.93
N GLY A 22 38.68 10.67 -26.04
CA GLY A 22 37.82 10.11 -27.12
C GLY A 22 36.73 9.12 -26.67
N GLY A 23 36.50 8.94 -25.37
CA GLY A 23 35.41 8.10 -24.84
C GLY A 23 34.07 8.81 -24.64
N LYS A 24 33.83 9.99 -25.25
CA LYS A 24 32.64 10.81 -24.96
C LYS A 24 31.33 10.08 -25.27
N ASP A 25 31.25 9.34 -26.37
CA ASP A 25 30.00 8.72 -26.80
C ASP A 25 29.72 7.40 -26.07
N ASP A 26 30.75 6.57 -25.85
CA ASP A 26 30.59 5.26 -25.21
C ASP A 26 30.42 5.37 -23.69
N CYS A 27 31.15 6.28 -23.04
CA CYS A 27 31.00 6.53 -21.60
C CYS A 27 29.66 7.24 -21.30
N SER A 28 29.25 8.20 -22.16
CA SER A 28 27.93 8.85 -22.07
C SER A 28 26.79 7.85 -22.29
N LYS A 29 26.90 6.93 -23.26
CA LYS A 29 25.92 5.85 -23.45
C LYS A 29 25.88 4.87 -22.28
N LEU A 30 27.02 4.42 -21.77
CA LEU A 30 27.08 3.53 -20.59
C LEU A 30 26.48 4.16 -19.34
N VAL A 31 26.76 5.44 -19.10
CA VAL A 31 26.17 6.20 -17.98
C VAL A 31 24.69 6.46 -18.24
N GLY A 32 24.28 6.81 -19.46
CA GLY A 32 22.90 7.02 -19.87
C GLY A 32 22.05 5.76 -19.77
N ASP A 33 22.57 4.61 -20.17
CA ASP A 33 21.90 3.29 -20.10
C ASP A 33 21.87 2.77 -18.67
N ARG A 34 22.91 3.03 -17.85
CA ARG A 34 22.83 2.78 -16.40
C ARG A 34 21.79 3.66 -15.74
N ILE A 35 21.75 4.95 -16.06
CA ILE A 35 20.77 5.88 -15.50
C ILE A 35 19.36 5.47 -15.94
N LYS A 36 19.14 5.13 -17.22
CA LYS A 36 17.86 4.64 -17.73
C LYS A 36 17.44 3.31 -17.10
N ASN A 37 18.34 2.36 -16.91
CA ASN A 37 18.02 1.09 -16.22
C ASN A 37 17.77 1.31 -14.72
N ILE A 38 18.56 2.14 -14.04
CA ILE A 38 18.38 2.46 -12.62
C ILE A 38 17.07 3.21 -12.39
N ILE A 39 16.77 4.21 -13.23
CA ILE A 39 15.51 4.97 -13.16
C ILE A 39 14.34 4.07 -13.55
N GLY A 40 14.43 3.34 -14.66
CA GLY A 40 13.39 2.45 -15.16
C GLY A 40 13.02 1.36 -14.14
N GLU A 41 14.01 0.67 -13.56
CA GLU A 41 13.76 -0.40 -12.59
C GLU A 41 13.27 0.13 -11.23
N ASN A 42 13.78 1.28 -10.74
CA ASN A 42 13.32 1.87 -9.50
C ASN A 42 11.89 2.43 -9.61
N ILE A 43 11.59 3.10 -10.72
CA ILE A 43 10.25 3.59 -11.03
C ILE A 43 9.30 2.40 -11.15
N TYR A 44 9.65 1.37 -11.92
CA TYR A 44 8.78 0.21 -12.13
C TYR A 44 8.41 -0.51 -10.82
N ASN A 45 9.39 -0.66 -9.92
CA ASN A 45 9.22 -1.44 -8.70
C ASN A 45 8.46 -0.70 -7.59
N GLN A 46 8.72 0.59 -7.39
CA GLN A 46 7.91 1.40 -6.48
C GLN A 46 6.48 1.56 -6.99
N ASN A 47 6.30 1.70 -8.30
CA ASN A 47 4.98 1.85 -8.91
C ASN A 47 4.17 0.56 -8.82
N THR A 48 4.79 -0.62 -8.87
CA THR A 48 4.08 -1.92 -8.80
C THR A 48 3.26 -2.07 -7.52
N ILE A 49 3.83 -1.80 -6.33
CA ILE A 49 3.10 -1.94 -5.05
C ILE A 49 1.96 -0.92 -4.96
N GLN A 50 2.20 0.31 -5.44
CA GLN A 50 1.18 1.35 -5.46
C GLN A 50 0.03 1.00 -6.41
N ILE A 51 0.31 0.46 -7.60
CA ILE A 51 -0.69 0.01 -8.55
C ILE A 51 -1.54 -1.12 -7.96
N ILE A 52 -0.93 -2.12 -7.31
CA ILE A 52 -1.68 -3.20 -6.64
C ILE A 52 -2.58 -2.61 -5.53
N THR A 53 -2.05 -1.68 -4.73
CA THR A 53 -2.82 -1.03 -3.67
C THR A 53 -4.04 -0.30 -4.23
N ILE A 54 -3.86 0.48 -5.32
CA ILE A 54 -4.96 1.20 -5.99
C ILE A 54 -5.98 0.22 -6.58
N ALA A 55 -5.52 -0.89 -7.15
CA ALA A 55 -6.41 -1.93 -7.66
C ALA A 55 -7.30 -2.54 -6.56
N VAL A 56 -6.73 -2.82 -5.39
CA VAL A 56 -7.51 -3.33 -4.25
C VAL A 56 -8.47 -2.26 -3.70
N ILE A 57 -8.02 -1.01 -3.57
CA ILE A 57 -8.88 0.09 -3.11
C ILE A 57 -10.08 0.27 -4.03
N ASN A 58 -9.86 0.29 -5.35
CA ASN A 58 -10.97 0.44 -6.30
C ASN A 58 -11.99 -0.70 -6.22
N TYR A 59 -11.55 -1.94 -5.95
CA TYR A 59 -12.46 -3.06 -5.71
C TYR A 59 -13.29 -2.86 -4.44
N LEU A 60 -12.66 -2.41 -3.35
CA LEU A 60 -13.37 -2.10 -2.11
C LEU A 60 -14.37 -0.95 -2.31
N CYS A 61 -14.01 0.10 -3.05
CA CYS A 61 -14.91 1.19 -3.40
C CYS A 61 -16.12 0.69 -4.20
N ALA A 62 -15.90 -0.14 -5.22
CA ALA A 62 -16.99 -0.71 -6.01
C ALA A 62 -17.96 -1.56 -5.16
N LEU A 63 -17.45 -2.31 -4.18
CA LEU A 63 -18.29 -3.04 -3.23
C LEU A 63 -19.13 -2.10 -2.37
N VAL A 64 -18.55 -1.00 -1.88
CA VAL A 64 -19.28 0.00 -1.07
C VAL A 64 -20.37 0.69 -1.90
N GLU A 65 -20.09 1.06 -3.16
CA GLU A 65 -21.08 1.67 -4.06
C GLU A 65 -22.32 0.78 -4.29
N ILE A 66 -22.13 -0.54 -4.39
CA ILE A 66 -23.24 -1.49 -4.52
C ILE A 66 -24.13 -1.47 -3.26
N VAL A 67 -23.56 -1.33 -2.07
CA VAL A 67 -24.37 -1.22 -0.85
C VAL A 67 -25.05 0.15 -0.79
N GLN A 68 -24.38 1.21 -1.28
CA GLN A 68 -24.89 2.58 -1.25
C GLN A 68 -26.18 2.75 -2.05
N ILE A 69 -26.27 2.15 -3.24
CA ILE A 69 -27.48 2.26 -4.08
C ILE A 69 -28.71 1.58 -3.47
N VAL A 70 -28.51 0.46 -2.76
CA VAL A 70 -29.61 -0.24 -2.07
C VAL A 70 -30.18 0.64 -0.96
N GLU A 71 -29.32 1.36 -0.26
CA GLU A 71 -29.70 2.27 0.81
C GLU A 71 -30.46 3.48 0.25
N ILE A 72 -29.93 4.15 -0.78
CA ILE A 72 -30.57 5.31 -1.41
C ILE A 72 -31.99 5.00 -1.87
N ASN A 73 -32.19 3.82 -2.47
CA ASN A 73 -33.52 3.37 -2.88
C ASN A 73 -34.49 3.17 -1.70
N ARG A 74 -33.98 2.74 -0.54
CA ARG A 74 -34.79 2.63 0.69
C ARG A 74 -35.16 4.01 1.23
N TRP A 75 -34.20 4.94 1.32
CA TRP A 75 -34.47 6.33 1.75
C TRP A 75 -35.47 7.03 0.83
N LYS A 76 -35.34 6.84 -0.49
CA LYS A 76 -36.28 7.37 -1.48
C LYS A 76 -37.69 6.83 -1.25
N LYS A 77 -37.85 5.52 -1.01
CA LYS A 77 -39.15 4.91 -0.70
C LYS A 77 -39.75 5.45 0.60
N GLN A 78 -38.96 5.55 1.66
CA GLN A 78 -39.41 6.11 2.96
C GLN A 78 -39.83 7.59 2.83
N ALA A 79 -39.06 8.39 2.08
CA ALA A 79 -39.39 9.78 1.83
C ALA A 79 -40.74 9.94 1.10
N TYR A 80 -41.01 9.10 0.08
CA TYR A 80 -42.31 9.10 -0.60
C TYR A 80 -43.46 8.69 0.31
N GLU A 81 -43.26 7.71 1.20
CA GLU A 81 -44.29 7.28 2.16
C GLU A 81 -44.63 8.40 3.17
N CYS A 82 -43.63 9.12 3.68
CA CYS A 82 -43.83 10.28 4.56
C CYS A 82 -44.52 11.46 3.84
N LEU A 83 -44.10 11.77 2.61
CA LEU A 83 -44.67 12.87 1.83
C LEU A 83 -46.10 12.59 1.35
N ASN A 84 -46.47 11.32 1.13
CA ASN A 84 -47.84 10.96 0.75
C ASN A 84 -48.82 10.91 1.94
N ALA A 85 -48.31 10.85 3.18
CA ALA A 85 -49.14 10.92 4.39
C ALA A 85 -49.64 12.35 4.69
N ASP A 86 -48.88 13.37 4.27
CA ASP A 86 -49.29 14.78 4.31
C ASP A 86 -49.80 15.21 2.93
N LYS A 87 -51.11 15.43 2.83
CA LYS A 87 -51.81 15.81 1.60
C LYS A 87 -51.11 16.91 0.79
N LEU A 88 -50.78 16.64 -0.48
CA LEU A 88 -50.77 17.67 -1.53
C LEU A 88 -51.86 17.36 -2.57
N ASP A 89 -53.03 17.96 -2.31
CA ASP A 89 -53.96 18.36 -3.35
C ASP A 89 -53.25 19.42 -4.21
N GLY A 90 -53.08 19.17 -5.50
CA GLY A 90 -52.93 20.25 -6.49
C GLY A 90 -51.61 20.44 -7.23
N ASP A 91 -50.45 19.90 -6.82
CA ASP A 91 -49.24 20.07 -7.63
C ASP A 91 -48.35 18.83 -7.65
N LYS A 92 -48.50 18.04 -8.71
CA LYS A 92 -47.59 16.97 -9.10
C LYS A 92 -46.28 17.58 -9.62
N HIS A 93 -45.61 18.40 -8.82
CA HIS A 93 -44.19 18.65 -9.06
C HIS A 93 -43.44 17.50 -8.40
N SER A 94 -43.46 16.36 -9.11
CA SER A 94 -42.57 15.26 -8.88
C SER A 94 -41.16 15.81 -8.80
N ILE A 95 -40.62 15.90 -7.59
CA ILE A 95 -39.18 15.91 -7.35
C ILE A 95 -38.70 14.51 -7.76
N GLU A 96 -38.76 14.20 -9.07
CA GLU A 96 -38.03 13.12 -9.70
C GLU A 96 -36.57 13.57 -9.77
N VAL A 97 -35.91 13.63 -8.61
CA VAL A 97 -34.46 13.63 -8.62
C VAL A 97 -34.09 12.23 -9.10
N ASN A 98 -33.83 12.11 -10.40
CA ASN A 98 -33.37 10.90 -11.05
C ASN A 98 -31.90 10.65 -10.66
N ILE A 99 -31.68 10.36 -9.37
CA ILE A 99 -30.39 9.94 -8.81
C ILE A 99 -29.87 8.71 -9.58
N GLU A 100 -30.80 7.82 -9.96
CA GLU A 100 -30.55 6.61 -10.75
C GLU A 100 -29.84 6.90 -12.09
N THR A 101 -30.12 8.04 -12.73
CA THR A 101 -29.50 8.41 -14.03
C THR A 101 -28.00 8.73 -13.90
N TYR A 102 -27.54 9.17 -12.73
CA TYR A 102 -26.14 9.51 -12.49
C TYR A 102 -25.36 8.37 -11.82
N GLU A 103 -26.01 7.58 -10.95
CA GLU A 103 -25.36 6.47 -10.24
C GLU A 103 -25.14 5.23 -11.10
N VAL A 104 -26.08 4.89 -11.98
CA VAL A 104 -25.99 3.69 -12.82
C VAL A 104 -24.79 3.74 -13.78
N PRO A 105 -24.53 4.85 -14.52
CA PRO A 105 -23.34 4.96 -15.36
C PRO A 105 -22.03 4.89 -14.56
N LEU A 106 -22.01 5.48 -13.36
CA LEU A 106 -20.84 5.48 -12.48
C LEU A 106 -20.46 4.03 -12.09
N ILE A 107 -21.44 3.23 -11.67
CA ILE A 107 -21.26 1.82 -11.31
C ILE A 107 -20.76 1.01 -12.52
N ILE A 108 -21.33 1.22 -13.70
CA ILE A 108 -20.90 0.51 -14.92
C ILE A 108 -19.44 0.83 -15.23
N ILE A 109 -19.04 2.11 -15.15
CA ILE A 109 -17.64 2.53 -15.34
C ILE A 109 -16.74 1.90 -14.28
N LEU A 110 -17.16 1.87 -13.02
CA LEU A 110 -16.41 1.24 -11.93
C LEU A 110 -16.26 -0.27 -12.11
N LEU A 111 -17.29 -0.98 -12.57
CA LEU A 111 -17.20 -2.42 -12.87
C LEU A 111 -16.25 -2.70 -14.04
N ILE A 112 -16.27 -1.87 -15.09
CA ILE A 112 -15.30 -1.97 -16.20
C ILE A 112 -13.88 -1.69 -15.70
N CYS A 113 -13.69 -0.64 -14.90
CA CYS A 113 -12.40 -0.34 -14.29
C CYS A 113 -11.91 -1.47 -13.38
N ALA A 114 -12.79 -2.04 -12.55
CA ALA A 114 -12.48 -3.14 -11.65
C ALA A 114 -12.08 -4.40 -12.41
N THR A 115 -12.79 -4.75 -13.50
CA THR A 115 -12.45 -5.91 -14.33
C THR A 115 -11.10 -5.73 -15.05
N LEU A 116 -10.83 -4.54 -15.60
CA LEU A 116 -9.51 -4.21 -16.13
C LEU A 116 -8.42 -4.29 -15.05
N GLN A 117 -8.73 -3.86 -13.82
CA GLN A 117 -7.80 -3.95 -12.70
C GLN A 117 -7.52 -5.38 -12.24
N VAL A 118 -8.46 -6.32 -12.34
CA VAL A 118 -8.20 -7.75 -12.10
C VAL A 118 -7.15 -8.27 -13.08
N PHE A 119 -7.29 -7.91 -14.37
CA PHE A 119 -6.31 -8.28 -15.39
C PHE A 119 -4.92 -7.70 -15.08
N PHE A 120 -4.83 -6.41 -14.72
CA PHE A 120 -3.56 -5.78 -14.35
C PHE A 120 -2.96 -6.36 -13.06
N THR A 121 -3.77 -6.64 -12.03
CA THR A 121 -3.32 -7.25 -10.77
C THR A 121 -2.73 -8.63 -11.00
N TRP A 122 -3.34 -9.45 -11.86
CA TRP A 122 -2.80 -10.75 -12.23
C TRP A 122 -1.41 -10.63 -12.86
N GLN A 123 -1.27 -9.71 -13.82
CA GLN A 123 -0.01 -9.50 -14.52
C GLN A 123 1.08 -8.94 -13.58
N LEU A 124 0.71 -8.05 -12.66
CA LEU A 124 1.61 -7.50 -11.65
C LEU A 124 2.03 -8.53 -10.60
N TYR A 125 1.14 -9.44 -10.18
CA TYR A 125 1.48 -10.50 -9.24
C TYR A 125 2.64 -11.36 -9.75
N ARG A 126 2.63 -11.66 -11.04
CA ARG A 126 3.71 -12.42 -11.71
C ARG A 126 5.03 -11.64 -11.72
N GLN A 127 4.99 -10.35 -12.02
CA GLN A 127 6.18 -9.48 -12.03
C GLN A 127 6.75 -9.26 -10.62
N PHE A 128 5.88 -9.20 -9.61
CA PHE A 128 6.26 -9.00 -8.22
C PHE A 128 7.10 -10.16 -7.67
N GLY A 129 6.74 -11.40 -7.99
CA GLY A 129 7.51 -12.59 -7.62
C GLY A 129 8.93 -12.57 -8.20
N TRP A 130 9.05 -12.25 -9.49
CA TRP A 130 10.33 -12.11 -10.19
C TRP A 130 11.19 -10.98 -9.64
N ASN A 131 10.56 -9.86 -9.30
CA ASN A 131 11.28 -8.70 -8.79
C ASN A 131 11.83 -8.91 -7.37
N ILE A 132 11.08 -9.63 -6.52
CA ILE A 132 11.55 -10.05 -5.19
C ILE A 132 12.74 -10.99 -5.31
N TYR A 133 12.70 -11.93 -6.25
CA TYR A 133 13.80 -12.85 -6.52
C TYR A 133 15.08 -12.09 -6.89
N LYS A 134 15.01 -11.14 -7.83
CA LYS A 134 16.17 -10.33 -8.25
C LYS A 134 16.74 -9.48 -7.11
N LYS A 135 15.89 -8.91 -6.26
CA LYS A 135 16.31 -7.98 -5.20
C LYS A 135 16.97 -8.67 -4.01
N ILE A 136 16.50 -9.85 -3.63
CA ILE A 136 16.94 -10.56 -2.40
C ILE A 136 17.90 -11.71 -2.72
N GLY A 137 17.81 -12.30 -3.91
CA GLY A 137 18.53 -13.51 -4.26
C GLY A 137 17.77 -14.78 -3.87
N ALA A 138 18.42 -15.93 -3.98
CA ALA A 138 17.79 -17.26 -3.86
C ALA A 138 17.38 -17.66 -2.43
N ASP A 139 17.66 -16.85 -1.39
CA ASP A 139 17.27 -17.17 -0.02
C ASP A 139 15.73 -17.02 0.17
N LEU A 140 15.05 -18.17 0.15
CA LEU A 140 13.60 -18.27 0.34
C LEU A 140 13.13 -17.71 1.70
N ARG A 141 13.97 -17.76 2.75
CA ARG A 141 13.62 -17.25 4.08
C ARG A 141 13.53 -15.72 4.05
N MET A 142 14.53 -15.07 3.48
CA MET A 142 14.55 -13.61 3.35
C MET A 142 13.46 -13.09 2.41
N GLN A 143 13.18 -13.82 1.33
CA GLN A 143 12.05 -13.50 0.44
C GLN A 143 10.71 -13.56 1.19
N ARG A 144 10.48 -14.56 2.04
CA ARG A 144 9.25 -14.67 2.83
C ARG A 144 9.09 -13.51 3.80
N LEU A 145 10.16 -13.16 4.52
CA LEU A 145 10.15 -12.04 5.47
C LEU A 145 9.84 -10.71 4.76
N TYR A 146 10.48 -10.46 3.61
CA TYR A 146 10.23 -9.27 2.82
C TYR A 146 8.81 -9.21 2.26
N ARG A 147 8.28 -10.34 1.77
CA ARG A 147 6.87 -10.44 1.32
C ARG A 147 5.90 -10.09 2.44
N THR A 148 6.10 -10.64 3.65
CA THR A 148 5.23 -10.32 4.81
C THR A 148 5.24 -8.81 5.10
N MET A 149 6.40 -8.16 5.07
CA MET A 149 6.49 -6.70 5.28
C MET A 149 5.84 -5.90 4.16
N LEU A 150 6.01 -6.30 2.90
CA LEU A 150 5.35 -5.61 1.77
C LEU A 150 3.83 -5.74 1.82
N ILE A 151 3.32 -6.92 2.16
CA ILE A 151 1.88 -7.14 2.36
C ILE A 151 1.38 -6.27 3.52
N PHE A 152 2.14 -6.15 4.60
CA PHE A 152 1.79 -5.26 5.71
C PHE A 152 1.72 -3.79 5.28
N VAL A 153 2.71 -3.30 4.51
CA VAL A 153 2.68 -1.92 3.97
C VAL A 153 1.46 -1.70 3.08
N MET A 154 1.06 -2.71 2.30
CA MET A 154 -0.15 -2.65 1.48
C MET A 154 -1.40 -2.52 2.37
N PHE A 155 -1.53 -3.34 3.42
CA PHE A 155 -2.63 -3.23 4.38
C PHE A 155 -2.66 -1.86 5.08
N LEU A 156 -1.53 -1.34 5.55
CA LEU A 156 -1.47 0.01 6.14
C LEU A 156 -1.95 1.10 5.17
N LYS A 157 -1.63 1.01 3.88
CA LYS A 157 -2.10 1.98 2.89
C LYS A 157 -3.60 1.88 2.64
N ILE A 158 -4.14 0.67 2.56
CA ILE A 158 -5.58 0.43 2.37
C ILE A 158 -6.33 0.94 3.61
N ASP A 159 -5.87 0.59 4.81
CA ASP A 159 -6.48 1.01 6.07
C ASP A 159 -6.40 2.52 6.28
N LEU A 160 -5.29 3.16 5.90
CA LEU A 160 -5.18 4.62 5.96
C LEU A 160 -6.29 5.30 5.15
N PHE A 161 -6.70 4.74 4.02
CA PHE A 161 -7.81 5.26 3.24
C PHE A 161 -9.16 4.84 3.87
N PHE A 162 -9.38 3.54 4.03
CA PHE A 162 -10.69 2.98 4.37
C PHE A 162 -11.11 3.26 5.82
N MET A 163 -10.22 3.02 6.78
CA MET A 163 -10.53 3.25 8.20
C MET A 163 -10.62 4.74 8.53
N SER A 164 -9.82 5.59 7.88
CA SER A 164 -9.93 7.05 8.06
C SER A 164 -11.22 7.58 7.43
N TYR A 165 -11.58 7.12 6.23
CA TYR A 165 -12.86 7.46 5.60
C TYR A 165 -14.03 7.06 6.50
N LEU A 166 -14.06 5.81 6.95
CA LEU A 166 -15.10 5.31 7.85
C LEU A 166 -15.17 6.08 9.17
N ALA A 167 -14.03 6.44 9.76
CA ALA A 167 -13.98 7.22 11.00
C ALA A 167 -14.49 8.67 10.81
N ILE A 168 -14.25 9.28 9.65
CA ILE A 168 -14.79 10.61 9.33
C ILE A 168 -16.30 10.53 9.09
N GLU A 169 -16.77 9.55 8.32
CA GLU A 169 -18.20 9.33 8.09
C GLU A 169 -18.95 8.98 9.40
N ALA A 170 -18.32 8.27 10.32
CA ALA A 170 -18.89 8.01 11.64
C ALA A 170 -19.16 9.30 12.43
N CYS A 171 -18.29 10.30 12.33
CA CYS A 171 -18.50 11.62 12.95
C CYS A 171 -19.69 12.37 12.34
N THR A 172 -19.95 12.22 11.04
CA THR A 172 -21.07 12.92 10.36
C THR A 172 -22.41 12.25 10.66
N VAL A 173 -22.45 10.92 10.67
CA VAL A 173 -23.67 10.12 10.89
C VAL A 173 -24.12 10.16 12.35
N SER A 174 -23.18 10.28 13.29
CA SER A 174 -23.43 10.23 14.74
C SER A 174 -23.13 11.57 15.44
N PRO A 175 -23.85 12.67 15.12
CA PRO A 175 -23.66 13.94 15.79
C PRO A 175 -24.05 13.85 17.29
N PRO A 176 -23.56 14.77 18.13
CA PRO A 176 -23.75 14.73 19.59
C PRO A 176 -25.22 14.74 20.04
N ASN A 177 -26.15 15.18 19.19
CA ASN A 177 -27.59 15.15 19.47
C ASN A 177 -28.23 13.77 19.25
N ARG A 178 -27.58 12.90 18.45
CA ARG A 178 -28.03 11.52 18.19
C ARG A 178 -27.38 10.53 19.14
N LEU A 179 -26.11 10.73 19.48
CA LEU A 179 -25.45 9.94 20.52
C LEU A 179 -26.03 10.33 21.88
N THR A 180 -26.62 9.37 22.59
CA THR A 180 -27.10 9.56 23.98
C THR A 180 -26.02 10.02 24.96
N ASP A 181 -24.74 9.90 24.60
CA ASP A 181 -23.61 10.34 25.42
C ASP A 181 -22.61 11.15 24.57
N SER A 182 -22.57 12.46 24.76
CA SER A 182 -21.64 13.36 24.07
C SER A 182 -20.17 13.00 24.32
N ARG A 183 -19.85 12.28 25.41
CA ARG A 183 -18.48 11.84 25.71
C ARG A 183 -17.97 10.82 24.69
N LEU A 184 -18.84 9.93 24.21
CA LEU A 184 -18.49 8.92 23.21
C LEU A 184 -18.18 9.56 21.86
N TYR A 185 -18.89 10.64 21.50
CA TYR A 185 -18.59 11.42 20.30
C TYR A 185 -17.18 12.00 20.33
N TYR A 186 -16.82 12.73 21.40
CA TYR A 186 -15.48 13.31 21.53
C TYR A 186 -14.39 12.25 21.59
N PHE A 187 -14.66 11.12 22.26
CA PHE A 187 -13.77 9.97 22.27
C PHE A 187 -13.51 9.45 20.85
N HIS A 188 -14.57 9.26 20.06
CA HIS A 188 -14.45 8.81 18.68
C HIS A 188 -13.64 9.78 17.81
N VAL A 189 -13.90 11.10 17.93
CA VAL A 189 -13.11 12.13 17.22
C VAL A 189 -11.61 12.02 17.56
N CYS A 190 -11.26 11.76 18.83
CA CYS A 190 -9.88 11.51 19.21
C CYS A 190 -9.32 10.23 18.58
N ILE A 191 -10.11 9.15 18.51
CA ILE A 191 -9.73 7.90 17.84
C ILE A 191 -9.46 8.15 16.35
N THR A 192 -10.27 8.96 15.67
CA THR A 192 -10.07 9.32 14.25
C THR A 192 -8.68 9.92 13.98
N ILE A 193 -8.20 10.79 14.89
CA ILE A 193 -6.85 11.36 14.81
C ILE A 193 -5.79 10.28 15.11
N ILE A 194 -6.03 9.44 16.12
CA ILE A 194 -5.13 8.34 16.51
C ILE A 194 -4.96 7.33 15.37
N ILE A 195 -5.99 7.04 14.57
CA ILE A 195 -5.89 6.15 13.40
C ILE A 195 -4.77 6.64 12.48
N VAL A 196 -4.80 7.89 12.03
CA VAL A 196 -3.78 8.44 11.13
C VAL A 196 -2.38 8.42 11.77
N LEU A 197 -2.28 8.82 13.04
CA LEU A 197 -1.00 8.82 13.77
C LEU A 197 -0.43 7.40 13.94
N SER A 198 -1.30 6.42 14.22
CA SER A 198 -0.92 5.02 14.39
C SER A 198 -0.37 4.42 13.10
N GLN A 199 -0.92 4.79 11.94
CA GLN A 199 -0.43 4.35 10.62
C GLN A 199 0.99 4.90 10.34
N ILE A 200 1.23 6.18 10.66
CA ILE A 200 2.56 6.79 10.53
C ILE A 200 3.56 6.09 11.48
N LEU A 201 3.14 5.82 12.72
CA LEU A 201 3.94 5.11 13.70
C LEU A 201 4.27 3.69 13.23
N ALA A 202 3.30 2.95 12.69
CA ALA A 202 3.49 1.60 12.16
C ALA A 202 4.52 1.60 11.02
N TYR A 203 4.39 2.53 10.07
CA TYR A 203 5.32 2.66 8.95
C TYR A 203 6.74 2.99 9.42
N ARG A 204 6.91 3.92 10.36
CA ARG A 204 8.23 4.26 10.94
C ARG A 204 8.82 3.08 11.71
N SER A 205 8.00 2.37 12.48
CA SER A 205 8.41 1.21 13.27
C SER A 205 8.85 0.07 12.36
N LEU A 206 8.15 -0.12 11.25
CA LEU A 206 8.49 -1.10 10.22
C LEU A 206 9.85 -0.81 9.59
N ARG A 207 10.11 0.45 9.22
CA ARG A 207 11.38 0.86 8.58
C ARG A 207 12.58 0.81 9.53
N SER A 208 12.34 1.13 10.80
CA SER A 208 13.37 1.11 11.85
C SER A 208 13.57 -0.26 12.50
N GLU A 209 12.71 -1.25 12.18
CA GLU A 209 12.57 -2.52 12.92
C GLU A 209 12.39 -2.32 14.43
N SER A 210 11.72 -1.23 14.83
CA SER A 210 11.46 -0.95 16.24
C SER A 210 10.35 -1.85 16.78
N SER A 211 10.73 -2.84 17.58
CA SER A 211 9.78 -3.74 18.26
C SER A 211 8.87 -3.00 19.24
N LEU A 212 9.39 -1.95 19.90
CA LEU A 212 8.59 -1.12 20.80
C LEU A 212 7.51 -0.35 20.05
N GLY A 213 7.88 0.32 18.94
CA GLY A 213 6.93 1.10 18.15
C GLY A 213 5.81 0.23 17.54
N MET A 214 6.14 -0.99 17.11
CA MET A 214 5.14 -1.94 16.61
C MET A 214 4.21 -2.47 17.71
N LYS A 215 4.71 -2.70 18.94
CA LYS A 215 3.85 -3.06 20.09
C LYS A 215 2.89 -1.93 20.45
N ILE A 216 3.35 -0.67 20.42
CA ILE A 216 2.51 0.51 20.65
C ILE A 216 1.43 0.60 19.57
N PHE A 217 1.78 0.38 18.29
CA PHE A 217 0.82 0.32 17.20
C PHE A 217 -0.25 -0.75 17.45
N ILE A 218 0.14 -1.98 17.79
CA ILE A 218 -0.80 -3.07 18.09
C ILE A 218 -1.78 -2.68 19.20
N GLY A 219 -1.26 -2.09 20.29
CA GLY A 219 -2.10 -1.61 21.39
C GLY A 219 -3.09 -0.53 20.96
N ALA A 220 -2.63 0.50 20.24
CA ALA A 220 -3.48 1.56 19.71
C ALA A 220 -4.52 1.03 18.71
N TRP A 221 -4.15 0.06 17.88
CA TRP A 221 -5.03 -0.53 16.88
C TRP A 221 -6.16 -1.36 17.50
N ILE A 222 -5.89 -2.05 18.62
CA ILE A 222 -6.94 -2.74 19.41
C ILE A 222 -7.97 -1.73 19.94
N VAL A 223 -7.51 -0.56 20.41
CA VAL A 223 -8.42 0.52 20.87
C VAL A 223 -9.27 1.05 19.71
N CYS A 224 -8.68 1.24 18.52
CA CYS A 224 -9.43 1.63 17.33
C CYS A 224 -10.51 0.60 16.97
N ILE A 225 -10.16 -0.70 16.95
CA ILE A 225 -11.13 -1.78 16.68
C ILE A 225 -12.26 -1.78 17.71
N ALA A 226 -11.94 -1.60 18.99
CA ALA A 226 -12.95 -1.54 20.06
C ALA A 226 -13.93 -0.37 19.86
N ASP A 227 -13.44 0.80 19.44
CA ASP A 227 -14.27 1.96 19.10
C ASP A 227 -15.22 1.67 17.92
N PHE A 228 -14.73 1.06 16.85
CA PHE A 228 -15.59 0.64 15.72
C PHE A 228 -16.63 -0.42 16.12
N ILE A 229 -16.34 -1.30 17.09
CA ILE A 229 -17.33 -2.24 17.64
C ILE A 229 -18.42 -1.50 18.43
N ILE A 230 -18.05 -0.46 19.19
CA ILE A 230 -19.02 0.39 19.92
C ILE A 230 -19.91 1.12 18.92
N LEU A 231 -19.34 1.70 17.86
CA LEU A 231 -20.08 2.32 16.76
C LEU A 231 -21.05 1.36 16.09
N LEU A 232 -20.61 0.12 15.80
CA LEU A 232 -21.48 -0.89 15.22
C LEU A 232 -22.68 -1.21 16.12
N LYS A 233 -22.44 -1.39 17.43
CA LYS A 233 -23.52 -1.63 18.40
C LYS A 233 -24.50 -0.47 18.47
N PHE A 234 -24.00 0.76 18.41
CA PHE A 234 -24.83 1.96 18.40
C PHE A 234 -25.68 2.05 17.13
N SER A 235 -25.07 1.81 15.97
CA SER A 235 -25.75 1.84 14.68
C SER A 235 -26.87 0.80 14.57
N ILE A 236 -26.68 -0.40 15.15
CA ILE A 236 -27.71 -1.45 15.21
C ILE A 236 -28.81 -1.15 16.23
N LYS A 237 -28.48 -0.51 17.36
CA LYS A 237 -29.43 -0.23 18.45
C LYS A 237 -30.35 0.95 18.15
N SER A 238 -29.93 1.89 17.29
CA SER A 238 -30.79 3.00 16.84
C SER A 238 -32.06 2.42 16.23
N SER A 239 -33.22 2.77 16.78
CA SER A 239 -34.54 2.14 16.56
C SER A 239 -34.84 1.83 15.09
N SER A 240 -35.63 0.78 14.87
CA SER A 240 -35.92 0.10 13.59
C SER A 240 -36.36 0.98 12.40
N GLU A 241 -36.71 2.24 12.60
CA GLU A 241 -37.09 3.19 11.53
C GLU A 241 -35.95 4.15 11.11
N GLU A 242 -34.88 4.28 11.91
CA GLU A 242 -33.73 5.16 11.64
C GLU A 242 -32.38 4.41 11.55
N SER A 243 -32.38 3.09 11.42
CA SER A 243 -31.12 2.32 11.33
C SER A 243 -30.48 2.46 9.94
N TRP A 244 -29.27 3.03 9.91
CA TRP A 244 -28.45 3.18 8.70
C TRP A 244 -27.77 1.84 8.39
N TYR A 245 -28.50 0.93 7.73
CA TYR A 245 -28.03 -0.42 7.41
C TYR A 245 -26.77 -0.40 6.55
N PHE A 246 -26.68 0.52 5.59
CA PHE A 246 -25.46 0.78 4.82
C PHE A 246 -24.26 1.04 5.73
N PHE A 247 -24.37 2.03 6.61
CA PHE A 247 -23.26 2.44 7.48
C PHE A 247 -22.80 1.28 8.37
N SER A 248 -23.74 0.51 8.95
CA SER A 248 -23.45 -0.72 9.66
C SER A 248 -22.70 -1.76 8.81
N ALA A 249 -23.12 -1.99 7.56
CA ALA A 249 -22.46 -2.94 6.66
C ALA A 249 -21.02 -2.52 6.32
N VAL A 250 -20.79 -1.23 6.05
CA VAL A 250 -19.44 -0.72 5.76
C VAL A 250 -18.55 -0.78 7.01
N ILE A 251 -19.08 -0.53 8.23
CA ILE A 251 -18.35 -0.74 9.48
C ILE A 251 -17.90 -2.21 9.62
N VAL A 252 -18.77 -3.17 9.30
CA VAL A 252 -18.42 -4.61 9.37
C VAL A 252 -17.26 -4.94 8.43
N ILE A 253 -17.29 -4.43 7.19
CA ILE A 253 -16.19 -4.61 6.23
C ILE A 253 -14.90 -3.98 6.79
N GLY A 254 -14.99 -2.78 7.37
CA GLY A 254 -13.85 -2.09 8.00
C GLY A 254 -13.28 -2.87 9.17
N LEU A 255 -14.12 -3.45 10.02
CA LEU A 255 -13.69 -4.29 11.15
C LEU A 255 -12.95 -5.54 10.68
N VAL A 256 -13.44 -6.21 9.64
CA VAL A 256 -12.75 -7.38 9.06
C VAL A 256 -11.37 -6.98 8.55
N MET A 257 -11.26 -5.88 7.81
CA MET A 257 -9.98 -5.35 7.33
C MET A 257 -9.04 -4.98 8.49
N GLY A 258 -9.54 -4.26 9.49
CA GLY A 258 -8.78 -3.89 10.68
C GLY A 258 -8.25 -5.09 11.46
N LEU A 259 -9.03 -6.17 11.57
CA LEU A 259 -8.61 -7.44 12.19
C LEU A 259 -7.51 -8.13 11.37
N VAL A 260 -7.64 -8.16 10.05
CA VAL A 260 -6.59 -8.71 9.16
C VAL A 260 -5.28 -7.94 9.36
N THR A 261 -5.32 -6.61 9.41
CA THR A 261 -4.15 -5.78 9.67
C THR A 261 -3.55 -6.01 11.06
N LEU A 262 -4.40 -6.19 12.08
CA LEU A 262 -3.95 -6.53 13.43
C LEU A 262 -3.18 -7.86 13.42
N LEU A 263 -3.74 -8.91 12.81
CA LEU A 263 -3.08 -10.21 12.71
C LEU A 263 -1.75 -10.11 11.95
N TRP A 264 -1.73 -9.35 10.86
CA TRP A 264 -0.52 -9.17 10.06
C TRP A 264 0.57 -8.38 10.78
N SER A 265 0.20 -7.40 11.61
CA SER A 265 1.14 -6.66 12.46
C SER A 265 1.83 -7.57 13.48
N ILE A 266 1.13 -8.57 14.02
CA ILE A 266 1.70 -9.59 14.92
C ILE A 266 2.71 -10.48 14.17
N PHE A 267 2.38 -10.90 12.93
CA PHE A 267 3.31 -11.66 12.10
C PHE A 267 4.59 -10.86 11.79
N VAL A 268 4.44 -9.58 11.48
CA VAL A 268 5.57 -8.67 11.25
C VAL A 268 6.42 -8.52 12.51
N LEU A 269 5.80 -8.30 13.67
CA LEU A 269 6.51 -8.16 14.95
C LEU A 269 7.33 -9.41 15.29
N ARG A 270 6.76 -10.61 15.09
CA ARG A 270 7.46 -11.90 15.29
C ARG A 270 8.63 -12.12 14.33
N ASN A 271 8.69 -11.36 13.25
CA ASN A 271 9.72 -11.44 12.23
C ASN A 271 10.83 -10.40 12.39
N PHE A 272 10.72 -9.48 13.34
CA PHE A 272 11.77 -8.51 13.66
C PHE A 272 13.03 -9.17 14.22
N GLY A 273 14.20 -8.57 13.94
CA GLY A 273 15.49 -9.06 14.40
C GLY A 273 16.08 -10.21 13.57
N LYS A 274 15.41 -10.65 12.50
CA LYS A 274 15.90 -11.72 11.60
C LYS A 274 16.81 -11.22 10.48
N GLY A 275 17.31 -9.97 10.56
CA GLY A 275 18.32 -9.43 9.64
C GLY A 275 17.78 -8.74 8.38
N LEU A 276 16.58 -8.16 8.41
CA LEU A 276 15.97 -7.51 7.24
C LEU A 276 16.44 -6.06 7.02
N LYS A 277 16.92 -5.40 8.08
CA LYS A 277 17.39 -4.01 8.10
C LYS A 277 18.37 -3.64 6.96
N PRO A 278 19.36 -4.48 6.58
CA PRO A 278 20.27 -4.18 5.47
C PRO A 278 19.56 -4.13 4.11
N HIS A 279 18.52 -4.94 3.91
CA HIS A 279 17.77 -5.01 2.65
C HIS A 279 16.71 -3.90 2.51
N LEU A 280 16.29 -3.31 3.64
CA LEU A 280 15.35 -2.17 3.70
C LEU A 280 16.07 -0.83 3.51
N SER A 281 17.33 -0.74 3.95
CA SER A 281 18.12 0.51 3.96
C SER A 281 18.94 0.73 2.71
N ARG A 282 19.07 -0.28 1.84
CA ARG A 282 19.80 -0.17 0.58
C ARG A 282 18.89 0.51 -0.46
N PRO A 283 19.09 1.79 -0.82
CA PRO A 283 18.62 2.26 -2.13
C PRO A 283 19.23 1.34 -3.18
N TYR A 284 18.43 0.94 -4.16
CA TYR A 284 18.75 -0.06 -5.18
C TYR A 284 20.09 0.28 -5.84
N SER A 285 21.15 -0.28 -5.28
CA SER A 285 22.49 -0.27 -5.83
C SER A 285 22.69 -1.71 -6.22
N LEU A 286 22.55 -1.97 -7.52
CA LEU A 286 22.89 -3.25 -8.13
C LEU A 286 24.22 -3.76 -7.55
N PRO A 287 24.41 -5.10 -7.48
CA PRO A 287 25.76 -5.63 -7.36
C PRO A 287 26.57 -4.97 -8.46
N THR A 288 27.57 -4.17 -8.10
CA THR A 288 28.63 -3.81 -9.03
C THR A 288 29.12 -5.14 -9.59
N GLN A 289 28.77 -5.46 -10.83
CA GLN A 289 29.55 -6.39 -11.62
C GLN A 289 30.96 -5.81 -11.53
N ARG A 290 31.80 -6.42 -10.69
CA ARG A 290 33.23 -6.12 -10.73
C ARG A 290 33.59 -6.36 -12.19
N PRO A 291 34.12 -5.38 -12.92
CA PRO A 291 34.80 -5.69 -14.14
C PRO A 291 35.83 -6.73 -13.75
N SER A 292 35.71 -7.93 -14.30
CA SER A 292 36.76 -8.93 -14.25
C SER A 292 37.92 -8.35 -15.06
N ASN A 293 38.67 -7.44 -14.43
CA ASN A 293 39.97 -7.02 -14.90
C ASN A 293 40.93 -8.17 -14.61
N ASN A 294 40.83 -9.23 -15.42
CA ASN A 294 41.97 -10.08 -15.67
C ASN A 294 42.93 -9.27 -16.56
N ILE A 295 43.66 -8.35 -15.94
CA ILE A 295 44.92 -7.87 -16.48
C ILE A 295 45.98 -8.64 -15.70
N THR A 296 46.19 -9.89 -16.10
CA THR A 296 47.44 -10.59 -15.86
C THR A 296 48.53 -9.81 -16.57
N SER A 297 49.33 -9.06 -15.81
CA SER A 297 50.66 -8.68 -16.24
C SER A 297 51.52 -9.94 -16.21
N SER A 298 51.61 -10.64 -17.34
CA SER A 298 52.59 -11.70 -17.57
C SER A 298 53.32 -11.41 -18.87
N SER A 299 54.46 -10.74 -18.76
CA SER A 299 55.53 -10.84 -19.74
C SER A 299 56.17 -12.21 -19.58
N ASP A 300 55.71 -13.21 -20.31
CA ASP A 300 56.42 -14.47 -20.56
C ASP A 300 55.95 -15.10 -21.89
N PRO A 301 56.84 -15.77 -22.66
CA PRO A 301 56.53 -16.33 -23.97
C PRO A 301 55.63 -17.57 -23.88
N PRO A 302 54.99 -18.01 -24.99
CA PRO A 302 53.83 -18.89 -24.94
C PRO A 302 54.24 -20.32 -24.56
N THR A 303 53.88 -20.74 -23.35
CA THR A 303 53.88 -22.17 -22.98
C THR A 303 52.48 -22.74 -23.20
N ARG A 304 52.45 -23.92 -23.84
CA ARG A 304 51.25 -24.63 -24.34
C ARG A 304 50.15 -24.77 -23.27
N PRO A 305 48.86 -24.81 -23.66
CA PRO A 305 47.77 -25.00 -22.70
C PRO A 305 47.86 -26.38 -22.03
N PRO A 306 47.52 -26.48 -20.73
CA PRO A 306 47.58 -27.73 -20.00
C PRO A 306 46.49 -28.70 -20.50
N ARG A 307 46.93 -29.92 -20.79
CA ARG A 307 46.10 -31.08 -21.11
C ARG A 307 45.40 -31.51 -19.82
N TRP A 308 44.07 -31.48 -19.82
CA TRP A 308 43.26 -31.99 -18.72
C TRP A 308 43.39 -33.52 -18.68
N ALA A 309 44.00 -34.05 -17.61
CA ALA A 309 43.89 -35.45 -17.26
C ALA A 309 42.62 -35.63 -16.42
N ILE A 310 41.83 -36.63 -16.78
CA ILE A 310 40.75 -37.16 -15.95
C ILE A 310 41.42 -38.28 -15.16
N ASP A 311 41.49 -38.13 -13.84
CA ASP A 311 41.87 -39.23 -12.96
C ASP A 311 40.60 -40.04 -12.65
N ASP A 312 40.72 -41.36 -12.85
CA ASP A 312 39.67 -42.38 -12.62
C ASP A 312 39.23 -42.49 -11.15
#